data_AF-A0A928YRG9-F1
#
_entry.id   AF-A0A928YRG9-F1
#
_cell.length_a   1.000
_cell.length_b   1.000
_cell.length_c   1.000
_cell.angle_alpha   90.00
_cell.angle_beta   90.00
_cell.angle_gamma   90.00
#
_symmetry.space_group_name_H-M   'P 1'
#
loop_
_entity.id
_entity.type
_entity.pdbx_description
1 polymer ?
#
loop_
_entity_poly.entity_id
_entity_poly.type
_entity_poly.pdbx_seq_one_letter_code
_entity_poly.pdbx_strand_id
1 'polypeptide(L)'
;MNKKHFSLFAILAFSLYFISCDKLRESFERTKNPKRIDLRQADDEIHSDTVAHSKAKTFQSLYHSAERLDSIQSELENLPELKGKKINIYHSLYFYDFKAGYISIRIQNPDSASYIDEYKYQNGEWQKPVPVKLSRLEKIDDGLMPFNEIKFSTAKIVHDVSMDKTKELGGKGNIQHVYFNFHNYAKNKKATWNTRIYGVRADYSAYFSIDGKFLEMR
;
A
#
# COMPACT_ATOMS: atom_id res chain seq x y z
N MET A 1 7.00 56.65 37.87
CA MET A 1 7.57 56.38 36.52
C MET A 1 7.65 54.87 36.31
N ASN A 2 7.06 54.22 35.32
CA ASN A 2 6.05 54.64 34.36
C ASN A 2 5.28 53.37 33.92
N LYS A 3 4.01 53.27 34.32
CA LYS A 3 3.04 52.24 33.86
C LYS A 3 2.70 52.34 32.36
N LYS A 4 3.48 53.10 31.58
CA LYS A 4 3.26 53.40 30.16
C LYS A 4 4.02 52.48 29.20
N HIS A 5 4.98 51.68 29.67
CA HIS A 5 5.77 50.80 28.78
C HIS A 5 5.21 49.37 28.66
N PHE A 6 4.38 48.92 29.59
CA PHE A 6 3.75 47.59 29.50
C PHE A 6 2.61 47.54 28.46
N SER A 7 2.06 48.70 28.09
CA SER A 7 0.98 48.80 27.09
C SER A 7 1.47 48.85 25.64
N LEU A 8 2.76 49.09 25.38
CA LEU A 8 3.26 49.19 23.99
C LEU A 8 3.72 47.84 23.41
N PHE A 9 4.10 46.86 24.24
CA PHE A 9 4.50 45.54 23.74
C PHE A 9 3.33 44.58 23.48
N ALA A 10 2.15 44.83 24.06
CA ALA A 10 0.96 44.02 23.81
C ALA A 10 0.27 44.32 22.46
N ILE A 11 0.59 45.44 21.81
CA ILE A 11 -0.06 45.87 20.56
C ILE A 11 0.66 45.34 19.31
N LEU A 12 1.93 44.93 19.41
CA LEU A 12 2.71 44.44 18.26
C LEU A 12 2.57 42.93 17.98
N ALA A 13 1.91 42.17 18.86
CA ALA A 13 1.71 40.72 18.69
C ALA A 13 0.38 40.34 18.02
N PHE A 14 -0.51 41.30 17.76
CA PHE A 14 -1.85 41.04 17.19
C PHE A 14 -1.96 41.27 15.67
N SER A 15 -0.93 41.83 15.02
CA SER A 15 -0.98 42.21 13.59
C SER A 15 -0.48 41.14 12.61
N LEU A 16 -0.08 39.95 13.07
CA LEU A 16 0.34 38.85 12.18
C LEU A 16 -0.73 37.76 11.98
N TYR A 17 -1.95 37.93 12.49
CA TYR A 17 -3.02 36.95 12.35
C TYR A 17 -4.06 37.24 11.26
N PHE A 18 -3.92 38.33 10.49
CA PHE A 18 -4.92 38.71 9.47
C PHE A 18 -4.57 38.38 8.02
N ILE A 19 -3.45 37.72 7.72
CA ILE A 19 -3.07 37.35 6.33
C ILE A 19 -3.67 35.97 5.92
N SER A 20 -4.41 35.28 6.80
CA SER A 20 -4.95 33.94 6.52
C SER A 20 -6.40 33.91 6.00
N CYS A 21 -7.15 35.00 6.10
CA CYS A 21 -8.59 34.97 5.79
C CYS A 21 -8.91 35.02 4.29
N ASP A 22 -8.11 35.69 3.46
CA ASP A 22 -8.47 35.87 2.04
C ASP A 22 -8.33 34.57 1.24
N LYS A 23 -7.29 33.77 1.52
CA LYS A 23 -7.08 32.47 0.87
C LYS A 23 -8.12 31.43 1.28
N LEU A 24 -8.56 31.44 2.54
CA LEU A 24 -9.62 30.55 3.04
C LEU A 24 -10.99 30.94 2.48
N ARG A 25 -11.27 32.24 2.36
CA ARG A 25 -12.52 32.73 1.75
C ARG A 25 -12.62 32.38 0.28
N GLU A 26 -11.54 32.51 -0.49
CA GLU A 26 -11.53 32.08 -1.89
C GLU A 26 -11.77 30.58 -2.06
N SER A 27 -11.17 29.75 -1.20
CA SER A 27 -11.38 28.30 -1.18
C SER A 27 -12.86 27.96 -0.90
N PHE A 28 -13.48 28.65 0.06
CA PHE A 28 -14.86 28.41 0.44
C PHE A 28 -15.85 28.86 -0.64
N GLU A 29 -15.64 30.03 -1.24
CA GLU A 29 -16.49 30.53 -2.33
C GLU A 29 -16.37 29.69 -3.61
N ARG A 30 -15.17 29.20 -3.96
CA ARG A 30 -14.98 28.26 -5.08
C ARG A 30 -15.70 26.93 -4.88
N THR A 31 -15.85 26.49 -3.63
CA THR A 31 -16.59 25.26 -3.29
C THR A 31 -18.10 25.49 -3.30
N LYS A 32 -18.55 26.66 -2.87
CA LYS A 32 -19.98 26.99 -2.76
C LYS A 32 -20.62 27.31 -4.11
N ASN A 33 -19.87 27.93 -5.03
CA ASN A 33 -20.31 28.23 -6.39
C ASN A 33 -19.27 27.72 -7.40
N PRO A 34 -19.25 26.42 -7.72
CA PRO A 34 -18.38 25.93 -8.78
C PRO A 34 -18.83 26.54 -10.11
N LYS A 35 -18.04 27.45 -10.67
CA LYS A 35 -18.18 27.84 -12.08
C LYS A 35 -17.98 26.56 -12.89
N ARG A 36 -18.99 26.16 -13.66
CA ARG A 36 -18.82 25.11 -14.68
C ARG A 36 -17.71 25.57 -15.60
N ILE A 37 -16.60 24.83 -15.61
CA ILE A 37 -15.57 24.98 -16.63
C ILE A 37 -16.18 24.37 -17.89
N ASP A 38 -16.55 25.22 -18.85
CA ASP A 38 -16.86 24.77 -20.20
C ASP A 38 -15.52 24.53 -20.91
N LEU A 39 -15.19 23.26 -21.13
CA LEU A 39 -13.91 22.76 -21.64
C LEU A 39 -13.71 23.03 -23.15
N ARG A 40 -14.07 24.22 -23.64
CA ARG A 40 -14.11 24.47 -25.09
C ARG A 40 -13.47 25.76 -25.61
N GLN A 41 -12.85 26.59 -24.76
CA GLN A 41 -12.16 27.79 -25.25
C GLN A 41 -11.02 28.17 -24.31
N ALA A 42 -9.85 27.53 -24.49
CA ALA A 42 -8.56 28.01 -24.00
C ALA A 42 -7.43 27.42 -24.85
N ASP A 43 -7.64 27.36 -26.17
CA ASP A 43 -6.57 27.20 -27.15
C ASP A 43 -6.41 28.58 -27.79
N ASP A 44 -5.53 29.42 -27.23
CA ASP A 44 -4.63 30.31 -27.96
C ASP A 44 -3.95 31.28 -26.98
N GLU A 45 -2.62 31.34 -27.11
CA GLU A 45 -1.69 32.31 -26.50
C GLU A 45 -1.37 32.19 -25.00
N ILE A 46 -0.44 31.27 -24.63
CA ILE A 46 0.67 31.63 -23.74
C ILE A 46 1.99 31.05 -24.28
N HIS A 47 2.94 31.96 -24.39
CA HIS A 47 4.30 31.85 -24.88
C HIS A 47 5.11 30.70 -24.27
N SER A 48 5.98 30.14 -25.13
CA SER A 48 7.01 29.16 -24.86
C SER A 48 7.96 29.60 -23.74
N ASP A 49 7.90 28.93 -22.60
CA ASP A 49 9.09 28.63 -21.80
C ASP A 49 9.01 27.21 -21.23
N THR A 50 9.73 26.31 -21.89
CA THR A 50 10.26 25.02 -21.43
C THR A 50 9.50 24.34 -20.28
N VAL A 51 8.36 23.73 -20.57
CA VAL A 51 7.85 22.62 -19.76
C VAL A 51 8.51 21.36 -20.29
N ALA A 52 9.56 20.92 -19.58
CA ALA A 52 10.08 19.57 -19.74
C ALA A 52 8.90 18.60 -19.64
N HIS A 53 8.53 18.01 -20.77
CA HIS A 53 7.50 16.99 -20.87
C HIS A 53 8.00 15.79 -20.04
N SER A 54 7.62 15.73 -18.77
CA SER A 54 7.91 14.57 -17.93
C SER A 54 7.17 13.40 -18.57
N LYS A 55 7.90 12.59 -19.33
CA LYS A 55 7.43 11.35 -19.93
C LYS A 55 6.74 10.57 -18.82
N ALA A 56 5.40 10.43 -18.90
CA ALA A 56 4.65 9.69 -17.91
C ALA A 56 5.28 8.30 -17.79
N LYS A 57 5.85 7.98 -16.63
CA LYS A 57 6.48 6.67 -16.40
C LYS A 57 5.36 5.64 -16.47
N THR A 58 5.32 4.87 -17.54
CA THR A 58 4.41 3.74 -17.67
C THR A 58 4.84 2.69 -16.66
N PHE A 59 4.00 2.46 -15.66
CA PHE A 59 4.24 1.44 -14.64
C PHE A 59 3.65 0.12 -15.12
N GLN A 60 4.47 -0.93 -15.08
CA GLN A 60 4.02 -2.29 -15.36
C GLN A 60 3.35 -2.87 -14.10
N SER A 61 2.30 -3.67 -14.31
CA SER A 61 1.60 -4.37 -13.23
C SER A 61 2.55 -5.27 -12.45
N LEU A 62 2.39 -5.30 -11.13
CA LEU A 62 3.08 -6.22 -10.23
C LEU A 62 2.83 -7.70 -10.59
N TYR A 63 1.67 -8.00 -11.19
CA TYR A 63 1.26 -9.36 -11.57
C TYR A 63 1.61 -9.73 -13.01
N HIS A 64 2.37 -8.89 -13.72
CA HIS A 64 2.78 -9.13 -15.10
C HIS A 64 3.68 -10.37 -15.27
N SER A 65 4.57 -10.66 -14.30
CA SER A 65 5.53 -11.77 -14.40
C SER A 65 5.69 -12.50 -13.07
N ALA A 66 5.56 -13.83 -13.10
CA ALA A 66 5.82 -14.68 -11.95
C ALA A 66 7.29 -14.65 -11.57
N GLU A 67 8.17 -14.65 -12.57
CA GLU A 67 9.63 -14.61 -12.41
C GLU A 67 10.08 -13.32 -11.72
N ARG A 68 9.45 -12.18 -12.04
CA ARG A 68 9.74 -10.92 -11.35
C ARG A 68 9.32 -10.98 -9.89
N LEU A 69 8.15 -11.55 -9.59
CA LEU A 69 7.68 -11.73 -8.20
C LEU A 69 8.65 -12.60 -7.39
N ASP A 70 9.11 -13.71 -7.96
CA ASP A 70 10.13 -14.56 -7.33
C ASP A 70 11.48 -13.85 -7.19
N SER A 71 11.85 -13.00 -8.16
CA SER A 71 13.05 -12.16 -8.04
C SER A 71 12.95 -11.16 -6.89
N ILE A 72 11.78 -10.52 -6.70
CA ILE A 72 11.54 -9.62 -5.57
C ILE A 72 11.62 -10.37 -4.23
N GLN A 73 11.12 -11.61 -4.19
CA GLN A 73 11.29 -12.50 -3.04
C GLN A 73 12.77 -12.79 -2.76
N SER A 74 13.56 -13.15 -3.78
CA SER A 74 14.99 -13.38 -3.61
C SER A 74 15.77 -12.12 -3.22
N GLU A 75 15.35 -10.93 -3.69
CA GLU A 75 15.94 -9.65 -3.25
C GLU A 75 15.74 -9.45 -1.73
N LEU A 76 14.59 -9.82 -1.18
CA LEU A 76 14.31 -9.75 0.26
C LEU A 76 15.24 -10.67 1.06
N GLU A 77 15.39 -11.92 0.62
CA GLU A 77 16.26 -12.92 1.27
C GLU A 77 17.74 -12.49 1.27
N ASN A 78 18.13 -11.65 0.31
CA ASN A 78 19.49 -11.17 0.13
C ASN A 78 19.77 -9.82 0.80
N LEU A 79 18.79 -9.22 1.49
CA LEU A 79 19.02 -8.01 2.29
C LEU A 79 20.11 -8.27 3.35
N PRO A 80 21.01 -7.31 3.62
CA PRO A 80 22.13 -7.50 4.56
C PRO A 80 21.73 -8.04 5.94
N GLU A 81 20.57 -7.61 6.46
CA GLU A 81 20.05 -8.00 7.76
C GLU A 81 19.38 -9.39 7.79
N LEU A 82 18.98 -9.92 6.62
CA LEU A 82 18.29 -11.21 6.48
C LEU A 82 19.18 -12.31 5.88
N LYS A 83 20.20 -11.94 5.11
CA LYS A 83 21.01 -12.87 4.32
C LYS A 83 21.65 -13.96 5.17
N GLY A 84 21.41 -15.20 4.78
CA GLY A 84 21.94 -16.39 5.46
C GLY A 84 21.28 -16.71 6.81
N LYS A 85 20.28 -15.94 7.23
CA LYS A 85 19.52 -16.18 8.46
C LYS A 85 18.23 -16.95 8.17
N LYS A 86 17.67 -17.59 9.20
CA LYS A 86 16.34 -18.20 9.11
C LYS A 86 15.28 -17.09 9.09
N ILE A 87 14.43 -17.07 8.07
CA ILE A 87 13.36 -16.08 7.92
C ILE A 87 12.01 -16.74 8.26
N ASN A 88 11.30 -16.15 9.23
CA ASN A 88 9.91 -16.49 9.51
C ASN A 88 9.03 -15.26 9.24
N ILE A 89 7.96 -15.45 8.46
CA ILE A 89 6.94 -14.41 8.27
C ILE A 89 5.97 -14.41 9.44
N TYR A 90 5.41 -13.24 9.73
CA TYR A 90 4.44 -13.04 10.80
C TYR A 90 3.07 -12.63 10.24
N HIS A 91 2.09 -13.52 10.40
CA HIS A 91 0.68 -13.40 9.99
C HIS A 91 0.37 -13.19 8.52
N SER A 92 0.95 -12.20 7.84
CA SER A 92 0.45 -11.77 6.54
C SER A 92 1.52 -11.23 5.61
N LEU A 93 1.25 -11.40 4.32
CA LEU A 93 1.95 -10.82 3.20
C LEU A 93 0.90 -10.20 2.27
N TYR A 94 1.17 -9.00 1.78
CA TYR A 94 0.20 -8.23 1.01
C TYR A 94 0.84 -7.65 -0.25
N PHE A 95 0.16 -7.84 -1.38
CA PHE A 95 0.51 -7.28 -2.68
C PHE A 95 -0.55 -6.25 -3.09
N TYR A 96 -0.08 -5.11 -3.56
CA TYR A 96 -0.91 -4.05 -4.11
C TYR A 96 -0.31 -3.51 -5.40
N ASP A 97 -1.05 -3.64 -6.49
CA ASP A 97 -0.63 -3.17 -7.81
C ASP A 97 -0.90 -1.66 -8.00
N PHE A 98 -0.11 -0.84 -7.31
CA PHE A 98 -0.15 0.61 -7.38
C PHE A 98 1.25 1.18 -7.63
N LYS A 99 1.38 2.10 -8.60
CA LYS A 99 2.60 2.87 -8.91
C LYS A 99 3.91 2.08 -8.76
N ALA A 100 4.15 1.12 -9.66
CA ALA A 100 5.29 0.18 -9.68
C ALA A 100 5.21 -1.00 -8.70
N GLY A 101 4.07 -1.18 -8.04
CA GLY A 101 3.82 -2.30 -7.14
C GLY A 101 4.27 -1.98 -5.72
N TYR A 102 3.46 -2.45 -4.77
CA TYR A 102 3.70 -2.35 -3.34
C TYR A 102 3.56 -3.74 -2.73
N ILE A 103 4.55 -4.17 -1.95
CA ILE A 103 4.49 -5.41 -1.18
C ILE A 103 4.79 -5.07 0.28
N SER A 104 3.98 -5.57 1.21
CA SER A 104 4.23 -5.46 2.64
C SER A 104 4.29 -6.85 3.26
N ILE A 105 5.36 -7.12 4.00
CA ILE A 105 5.56 -8.39 4.69
C ILE A 105 6.11 -8.11 6.08
N ARG A 106 5.62 -8.85 7.06
CA ARG A 106 6.14 -8.79 8.42
C ARG A 106 7.00 -10.01 8.67
N ILE A 107 8.19 -9.80 9.21
CA ILE A 107 9.18 -10.83 9.45
C ILE A 107 9.62 -10.75 10.91
N GLN A 108 9.80 -11.90 11.54
CA GLN A 108 10.42 -11.97 12.85
C GLN A 108 11.87 -11.50 12.74
N ASN A 109 12.25 -10.54 13.59
CA ASN A 109 13.61 -10.04 13.61
C ASN A 109 14.56 -11.22 13.92
N PRO A 110 15.50 -11.54 13.03
CA PRO A 110 16.33 -12.73 13.19
C PRO A 110 17.37 -12.60 14.31
N ASP A 111 17.67 -11.38 14.76
CA ASP A 111 18.57 -11.10 15.87
C ASP A 111 17.81 -10.99 17.21
N SER A 112 16.49 -10.85 17.17
CA SER A 112 15.63 -10.82 18.35
C SER A 112 14.24 -11.41 18.10
N ALA A 113 14.05 -12.66 18.52
CA ALA A 113 12.80 -13.40 18.32
C ALA A 113 11.55 -12.75 18.94
N SER A 114 11.71 -11.78 19.85
CA SER A 114 10.62 -11.01 20.47
C SER A 114 10.14 -9.81 19.65
N TYR A 115 10.77 -9.52 18.51
CA TYR A 115 10.44 -8.39 17.67
C TYR A 115 10.00 -8.82 16.27
N ILE A 116 9.10 -8.02 15.70
CA ILE A 116 8.62 -8.14 14.33
C ILE A 116 8.95 -6.82 13.63
N ASP A 117 9.50 -6.93 12.44
CA ASP A 117 9.77 -5.82 11.55
C ASP A 117 8.92 -5.92 10.28
N GLU A 118 8.44 -4.78 9.79
CA GLU A 118 7.72 -4.68 8.53
C GLU A 118 8.69 -4.25 7.42
N TYR A 119 8.75 -5.07 6.38
CA TYR A 119 9.50 -4.81 5.15
C TYR A 119 8.52 -4.41 4.06
N LYS A 120 8.86 -3.32 3.34
CA LYS A 120 8.04 -2.78 2.26
C LYS A 120 8.85 -2.73 0.98
N TYR A 121 8.32 -3.33 -0.07
CA TYR A 121 8.79 -3.11 -1.44
C TYR A 121 7.93 -2.00 -2.03
N GLN A 122 8.56 -0.93 -2.53
CA GLN A 122 7.87 0.14 -3.24
C GLN A 122 8.88 0.88 -4.13
N ASN A 123 8.39 1.48 -5.21
CA ASN A 123 9.23 2.19 -6.19
C ASN A 123 10.34 1.34 -6.84
N GLY A 124 10.21 0.00 -6.81
CA GLY A 124 11.18 -0.90 -7.44
C GLY A 124 12.22 -1.51 -6.49
N GLU A 125 12.16 -1.21 -5.18
CA GLU A 125 13.16 -1.66 -4.22
C GLU A 125 12.57 -1.93 -2.83
N TRP A 126 13.26 -2.77 -2.06
CA TRP A 126 12.99 -2.96 -0.64
C TRP A 126 13.47 -1.76 0.17
N GLN A 127 12.60 -1.28 1.04
CA GLN A 127 12.87 -0.18 1.95
C GLN A 127 13.47 -0.68 3.27
N LYS A 128 14.01 0.25 4.05
CA LYS A 128 14.49 -0.08 5.40
C LYS A 128 13.36 -0.68 6.26
N PRO A 129 13.63 -1.75 7.03
CA PRO A 129 12.64 -2.35 7.90
C PRO A 129 12.16 -1.37 8.98
N VAL A 130 10.89 -1.47 9.33
CA VAL A 130 10.28 -0.64 10.38
C VAL A 130 9.76 -1.53 11.51
N PRO A 131 10.13 -1.29 12.78
CA PRO A 131 9.62 -2.06 13.90
C PRO A 131 8.09 -2.01 14.03
N VAL A 132 7.47 -3.16 14.24
CA VAL A 132 6.03 -3.30 14.47
C VAL A 132 5.76 -3.36 15.97
N LYS A 133 4.86 -2.49 16.44
CA LYS A 133 4.34 -2.55 17.81
C LYS A 133 3.27 -3.63 17.91
N LEU A 134 3.55 -4.67 18.68
CA LEU A 134 2.59 -5.74 18.98
C LEU A 134 1.81 -5.45 20.26
N SER A 135 0.64 -6.06 20.35
CA SER A 135 -0.10 -6.10 21.61
C SER A 135 0.62 -7.01 22.62
N ARG A 136 0.56 -6.67 23.92
CA ARG A 136 1.13 -7.52 24.99
C ARG A 136 0.49 -8.91 25.07
N LEU A 137 -0.70 -9.09 24.50
CA LEU A 137 -1.42 -10.36 24.49
C LEU A 137 -1.06 -11.24 23.28
N GLU A 138 -0.41 -10.69 22.26
CA GLU A 138 -0.03 -11.42 21.06
C GLU A 138 1.16 -12.34 21.36
N LYS A 139 0.99 -13.62 21.08
CA LYS A 139 2.08 -14.59 21.09
C LYS A 139 2.66 -14.65 19.68
N ILE A 140 3.89 -14.19 19.52
CA ILE A 140 4.57 -14.16 18.21
C ILE A 140 4.56 -15.55 17.56
N ASP A 141 4.86 -16.60 18.33
CA ASP A 141 4.94 -17.98 17.84
C ASP A 141 3.64 -18.49 17.16
N ASP A 142 2.48 -17.97 17.55
CA ASP A 142 1.18 -18.33 16.95
C ASP A 142 0.98 -17.69 15.55
N GLY A 143 1.84 -16.73 15.19
CA GLY A 143 1.82 -16.05 13.89
C GLY A 143 2.97 -16.41 12.96
N LEU A 144 3.90 -17.28 13.38
CA LEU A 144 5.10 -17.58 12.60
C LEU A 144 4.91 -18.71 11.59
N MET A 145 5.43 -18.47 10.38
CA MET A 145 5.53 -19.45 9.32
C MET A 145 6.90 -19.33 8.62
N PRO A 146 7.58 -20.44 8.26
CA PRO A 146 8.82 -20.37 7.49
C PRO A 146 8.61 -19.68 6.14
N PHE A 147 9.49 -18.75 5.79
CA PHE A 147 9.35 -17.97 4.55
C PHE A 147 9.42 -18.81 3.27
N ASN A 148 10.18 -19.90 3.30
CA ASN A 148 10.34 -20.82 2.17
C ASN A 148 9.11 -21.69 1.89
N GLU A 149 8.07 -21.65 2.73
CA GLU A 149 6.80 -22.32 2.46
C GLU A 149 5.90 -21.51 1.50
N ILE A 150 6.21 -20.24 1.24
CA ILE A 150 5.46 -19.38 0.31
C ILE A 150 6.31 -18.98 -0.90
N LYS A 151 5.66 -18.84 -2.05
CA LYS A 151 6.24 -18.28 -3.28
C LYS A 151 5.47 -17.04 -3.69
N PHE A 152 6.18 -15.95 -4.00
CA PHE A 152 5.56 -14.71 -4.44
C PHE A 152 4.88 -14.87 -5.80
N SER A 153 5.41 -15.72 -6.69
CA SER A 153 4.76 -16.10 -7.94
C SER A 153 3.33 -16.65 -7.77
N THR A 154 3.00 -17.25 -6.61
CA THR A 154 1.63 -17.69 -6.33
C THR A 154 0.63 -16.52 -6.36
N ALA A 155 1.05 -15.30 -6.02
CA ALA A 155 0.18 -14.13 -6.09
C ALA A 155 -0.30 -13.85 -7.52
N LYS A 156 0.52 -14.17 -8.54
CA LYS A 156 0.11 -14.08 -9.95
C LYS A 156 -0.94 -15.13 -10.30
N ILE A 157 -0.80 -16.37 -9.83
CA ILE A 157 -1.80 -17.43 -10.04
C ILE A 157 -3.15 -16.98 -9.47
N VAL A 158 -3.15 -16.48 -8.23
CA VAL A 158 -4.35 -15.96 -7.55
C VAL A 158 -4.96 -14.80 -8.33
N HIS A 159 -4.13 -13.85 -8.79
CA HIS A 159 -4.56 -12.73 -9.61
C HIS A 159 -5.23 -13.21 -10.91
N ASP A 160 -4.57 -14.06 -11.68
CA ASP A 160 -5.02 -14.47 -13.02
C ASP A 160 -6.35 -15.25 -12.94
N VAL A 161 -6.45 -16.21 -12.01
CA VAL A 161 -7.71 -16.94 -11.76
C VAL A 161 -8.84 -16.00 -11.34
N SER A 162 -8.54 -14.99 -10.52
CA SER A 162 -9.53 -14.02 -10.07
C SER A 162 -9.97 -13.06 -11.17
N MET A 163 -9.06 -12.70 -12.08
CA MET A 163 -9.38 -11.92 -13.28
C MET A 163 -10.31 -12.70 -14.21
N ASP A 164 -10.09 -14.00 -14.40
CA ASP A 164 -10.96 -14.82 -15.24
C ASP A 164 -12.36 -14.98 -14.65
N LYS A 165 -12.46 -15.23 -13.35
CA LYS A 165 -13.75 -15.24 -12.63
C LYS A 165 -14.47 -13.90 -12.67
N THR A 166 -13.73 -12.78 -12.59
CA THR A 166 -14.30 -11.44 -12.75
C THR A 166 -14.98 -11.30 -14.12
N LYS A 167 -14.32 -11.78 -15.19
CA LYS A 167 -14.90 -11.77 -16.55
C LYS A 167 -16.12 -12.68 -16.68
N GLU A 168 -16.07 -13.89 -16.11
CA GLU A 168 -17.20 -14.84 -16.09
C GLU A 168 -18.45 -14.23 -15.45
N LEU A 169 -18.27 -13.39 -14.42
CA LEU A 169 -19.33 -12.68 -13.72
C LEU A 169 -19.74 -11.35 -14.40
N GLY A 170 -19.19 -11.05 -15.58
CA GLY A 170 -19.42 -9.82 -16.34
C GLY A 170 -18.81 -8.56 -15.70
N GLY A 171 -17.97 -8.73 -14.67
CA GLY A 171 -17.28 -7.64 -13.99
C GLY A 171 -16.24 -6.96 -14.87
N LYS A 172 -15.94 -5.70 -14.56
CA LYS A 172 -14.95 -4.88 -15.29
C LYS A 172 -13.82 -4.34 -14.39
N GLY A 173 -13.75 -4.82 -13.16
CA GLY A 173 -12.73 -4.41 -12.20
C GLY A 173 -11.39 -5.08 -12.47
N ASN A 174 -10.29 -4.38 -12.14
CA ASN A 174 -8.97 -4.99 -12.07
C ASN A 174 -8.71 -5.48 -10.65
N ILE A 175 -8.09 -6.65 -10.54
CA ILE A 175 -7.65 -7.21 -9.26
C ILE A 175 -6.35 -6.50 -8.85
N GLN A 176 -6.46 -5.48 -8.00
CA GLN A 176 -5.27 -4.73 -7.54
C GLN A 176 -4.62 -5.34 -6.30
N HIS A 177 -5.34 -6.17 -5.55
CA HIS A 177 -4.90 -6.63 -4.23
C HIS A 177 -4.83 -8.14 -4.19
N VAL A 178 -3.76 -8.70 -3.64
CA VAL A 178 -3.68 -10.12 -3.29
C VAL A 178 -3.09 -10.22 -1.89
N TYR A 179 -3.80 -10.93 -1.02
CA TYR A 179 -3.41 -11.11 0.38
C TYR A 179 -3.03 -12.56 0.61
N PHE A 180 -2.00 -12.78 1.41
CA PHE A 180 -1.70 -14.06 2.05
C PHE A 180 -1.86 -13.88 3.55
N ASN A 181 -2.57 -14.82 4.17
CA ASN A 181 -2.81 -14.82 5.60
C ASN A 181 -2.49 -16.19 6.19
N PHE A 182 -1.81 -16.19 7.33
CA PHE A 182 -1.46 -17.33 8.14
C PHE A 182 -1.92 -17.12 9.59
N HIS A 183 -2.61 -18.12 10.10
CA HIS A 183 -3.03 -18.17 11.49
C HIS A 183 -2.78 -19.57 12.07
N ASN A 184 -2.30 -19.63 13.31
CA ASN A 184 -2.18 -20.86 14.07
C ASN A 184 -3.02 -20.76 15.35
N TYR A 185 -4.36 -20.77 15.22
CA TYR A 185 -5.25 -20.74 16.37
C TYR A 185 -5.47 -22.16 16.89
N ALA A 186 -5.26 -22.38 18.20
CA ALA A 186 -5.50 -23.66 18.87
C ALA A 186 -4.83 -24.87 18.15
N LYS A 187 -3.61 -24.68 17.63
CA LYS A 187 -2.85 -25.67 16.83
C LYS A 187 -3.47 -26.04 15.48
N ASN A 188 -4.45 -25.27 15.00
CA ASN A 188 -5.00 -25.40 13.65
C ASN A 188 -4.34 -24.35 12.75
N LYS A 189 -3.31 -24.78 12.02
CA LYS A 189 -2.60 -23.96 11.05
C LYS A 189 -3.46 -23.76 9.81
N LYS A 190 -3.79 -22.52 9.49
CA LYS A 190 -4.48 -22.13 8.26
C LYS A 190 -3.65 -21.09 7.53
N ALA A 191 -3.21 -21.44 6.32
CA ALA A 191 -2.52 -20.57 5.37
C ALA A 191 -3.40 -20.46 4.11
N THR A 192 -3.80 -19.24 3.75
CA THR A 192 -4.65 -19.01 2.57
C THR A 192 -4.28 -17.72 1.88
N TRP A 193 -4.37 -17.74 0.56
CA TRP A 193 -4.43 -16.52 -0.22
C TRP A 193 -5.88 -16.08 -0.40
N ASN A 194 -6.11 -14.77 -0.52
CA ASN A 194 -7.42 -14.25 -0.86
C ASN A 194 -7.35 -12.93 -1.63
N THR A 195 -8.41 -12.65 -2.38
CA THR A 195 -8.63 -11.39 -3.08
C THR A 195 -10.12 -11.14 -3.29
N ARG A 196 -10.49 -9.92 -3.73
CA ARG A 196 -11.86 -9.54 -4.02
C ARG A 196 -12.12 -9.63 -5.52
N ILE A 197 -13.14 -10.38 -5.90
CA ILE A 197 -13.65 -10.50 -7.27
C ILE A 197 -14.86 -9.59 -7.41
N TYR A 198 -14.95 -8.87 -8.52
CA TYR A 198 -16.01 -7.89 -8.78
C TYR A 198 -16.99 -8.45 -9.82
N GLY A 199 -18.25 -8.59 -9.48
CA GLY A 199 -19.30 -9.07 -10.39
C GLY A 199 -20.34 -8.00 -10.66
N VAL A 200 -21.20 -8.20 -11.67
CA VAL A 200 -22.27 -7.23 -11.99
C VAL A 200 -23.42 -7.23 -10.98
N ARG A 201 -23.58 -8.31 -10.20
CA ARG A 201 -24.67 -8.46 -9.20
C ARG A 201 -24.17 -8.50 -7.76
N ALA A 202 -22.92 -8.87 -7.54
CA ALA A 202 -22.30 -8.93 -6.23
C ALA A 202 -20.76 -8.98 -6.39
N ASP A 203 -20.08 -8.53 -5.35
CA ASP A 203 -18.65 -8.77 -5.15
C ASP A 203 -18.46 -9.95 -4.22
N TYR A 204 -17.32 -10.62 -4.38
CA TYR A 204 -17.02 -11.80 -3.59
C TYR A 204 -15.58 -11.78 -3.07
N SER A 205 -15.34 -12.46 -1.96
CA SER A 205 -14.01 -12.84 -1.50
C SER A 205 -13.68 -14.23 -2.03
N ALA A 206 -12.62 -14.32 -2.83
CA ALA A 206 -12.09 -15.60 -3.31
C ALA A 206 -10.93 -16.05 -2.43
N TYR A 207 -10.90 -17.36 -2.13
CA TYR A 207 -9.89 -17.98 -1.27
C TYR A 207 -9.16 -19.08 -2.03
N PHE A 208 -7.87 -19.20 -1.76
CA PHE A 208 -6.97 -20.13 -2.41
C PHE A 208 -6.06 -20.79 -1.38
N SER A 209 -5.63 -22.02 -1.65
CA SER A 209 -4.60 -22.70 -0.88
C SER A 209 -3.23 -22.06 -1.09
N ILE A 210 -2.25 -22.45 -0.27
CA ILE A 210 -0.89 -21.91 -0.28
C ILE A 210 -0.17 -21.97 -1.64
N ASP A 211 -0.50 -22.95 -2.47
CA ASP A 211 0.00 -23.19 -3.83
C ASP A 211 -0.84 -22.50 -4.92
N GLY A 212 -1.87 -21.75 -4.55
CA GLY A 212 -2.69 -20.96 -5.47
C GLY A 212 -3.88 -21.70 -6.07
N LYS A 213 -4.21 -22.91 -5.62
CA LYS A 213 -5.43 -23.60 -6.06
C LYS A 213 -6.67 -22.89 -5.48
N PHE A 214 -7.61 -22.55 -6.36
CA PHE A 214 -8.90 -21.97 -5.96
C PHE A 214 -9.67 -22.94 -5.06
N LEU A 215 -10.15 -22.44 -3.91
CA LEU A 215 -10.90 -23.22 -2.93
C LEU A 215 -12.39 -22.87 -2.99
N GLU A 216 -12.70 -21.62 -2.77
CA GLU A 216 -14.08 -21.14 -2.64
C GLU A 216 -14.18 -19.64 -2.91
N MET A 217 -15.41 -19.19 -3.09
CA MET A 217 -15.77 -17.79 -3.22
C MET A 217 -17.01 -17.53 -2.35
N ARG A 218 -16.99 -16.44 -1.58
CA ARG A 218 -18.03 -16.07 -0.62
C ARG A 218 -18.48 -14.63 -0.79
#